data_AF-A0A6A3ARC0-F1
#
_entry.id   AF-A0A6A3ARC0-F1
#
_cell.length_a   1.000
_cell.length_b   1.000
_cell.length_c   1.000
_cell.angle_alpha   90.00
_cell.angle_beta   90.00
_cell.angle_gamma   90.00
#
_symmetry.space_group_name_H-M   'P 1'
#
loop_
_entity.id
_entity.type
_entity.pdbx_description
1 polymer ?
#
loop_
_entity_poly.entity_id
_entity_poly.type
_entity_poly.pdbx_seq_one_letter_code
_entity_poly.pdbx_strand_id
1 'polypeptide(L)'
;MAAEDNLDFSTLQSQLSETHELWKQEIEKRQVQVDVLQAKIMEVKACIEGSEEESKKELDVLWRRVKTTATLLTYLKSKARVMVVPDLAHKSCGIKELEGVGLVDKEGTPLSGWSRSVDLSSFDCLDDETWIGISRHQGSLDEKDGAYIGELIKSVQMVTNVMEVLVKRVIMAESETALEKEKRQRAAENEQELSRVKQEFESLKSYLEGEKKQKEAEVQKRMKRT
;
A
#
# COMPACT_ATOMS: atom_id res chain seq x y z
N MET A 1 95.06 -2.51 -68.89
CA MET A 1 93.61 -2.75 -68.92
C MET A 1 93.13 -2.73 -67.47
N ALA A 2 92.40 -1.70 -67.06
CA ALA A 2 91.74 -1.61 -65.76
C ALA A 2 90.74 -0.45 -65.84
N ALA A 3 89.58 -0.71 -66.42
CA ALA A 3 88.50 0.25 -66.58
C ALA A 3 87.16 -0.48 -66.40
N GLU A 4 86.98 -1.22 -65.30
CA GLU A 4 85.71 -1.93 -65.02
C GLU A 4 85.21 -1.79 -63.57
N ASP A 5 86.06 -1.48 -62.58
CA ASP A 5 85.65 -1.56 -61.17
C ASP A 5 84.83 -0.36 -60.64
N ASN A 6 84.60 0.69 -61.44
CA ASN A 6 83.92 1.91 -60.98
C ASN A 6 82.42 1.96 -61.33
N LEU A 7 81.95 1.08 -62.23
CA LEU A 7 80.52 0.97 -62.58
C LEU A 7 79.70 0.20 -61.53
N ASP A 8 80.34 -0.65 -60.73
CA ASP A 8 79.66 -1.58 -59.80
C ASP A 8 79.37 -0.93 -58.43
N PHE A 9 80.30 -0.11 -57.94
CA PHE A 9 80.15 0.57 -56.64
C PHE A 9 79.05 1.64 -56.64
N SER A 10 78.93 2.44 -57.71
CA SER A 10 77.86 3.44 -57.83
C SER A 10 76.47 2.78 -57.92
N THR A 11 76.37 1.63 -58.60
CA THR A 11 75.12 0.88 -58.73
C THR A 11 74.69 0.29 -57.39
N LEU A 12 75.62 -0.32 -56.65
CA LEU A 12 75.39 -0.81 -55.29
C LEU A 12 75.02 0.32 -54.30
N GLN A 13 75.67 1.48 -54.40
CA GLN A 13 75.37 2.63 -53.54
C GLN A 13 73.98 3.22 -53.85
N SER A 14 73.57 3.22 -55.12
CA SER A 14 72.21 3.62 -55.52
C SER A 14 71.15 2.67 -54.99
N GLN A 15 71.36 1.34 -55.10
CA GLN A 15 70.44 0.33 -54.56
C GLN A 15 70.34 0.39 -53.04
N LEU A 16 71.45 0.64 -52.35
CA LEU A 16 71.47 0.82 -50.89
C LEU A 16 70.68 2.07 -50.48
N SER A 17 70.79 3.15 -51.25
CA SER A 17 70.07 4.40 -50.99
C SER A 17 68.57 4.26 -51.26
N GLU A 18 68.19 3.59 -52.36
CA GLU A 18 66.79 3.28 -52.69
C GLU A 18 66.14 2.38 -51.66
N THR A 19 66.83 1.32 -51.23
CA THR A 19 66.33 0.43 -50.18
C THR A 19 66.17 1.16 -48.85
N HIS A 20 67.13 2.01 -48.47
CA HIS A 20 67.04 2.83 -47.26
C HIS A 20 65.81 3.76 -47.28
N GLU A 21 65.53 4.45 -48.39
CA GLU A 21 64.35 5.31 -48.51
C GLU A 21 63.04 4.50 -48.48
N LEU A 22 63.00 3.31 -49.09
CA LEU A 22 61.86 2.38 -49.00
C LEU A 22 61.59 1.94 -47.55
N TRP A 23 62.63 1.56 -46.81
CA TRP A 23 62.52 1.18 -45.40
C TRP A 23 62.03 2.33 -44.53
N LYS A 24 62.52 3.55 -44.80
CA LYS A 24 62.08 4.76 -44.09
C LYS A 24 60.60 5.05 -44.32
N GLN A 25 60.12 4.99 -45.56
CA GLN A 25 58.70 5.17 -45.90
C GLN A 25 57.82 4.08 -45.26
N GLU A 26 58.26 2.83 -45.23
CA GLU A 26 57.52 1.73 -44.60
C GLU A 26 57.46 1.88 -43.07
N ILE A 27 58.56 2.32 -42.43
CA ILE A 27 58.59 2.63 -41.00
C ILE A 27 57.61 3.79 -40.69
N GLU A 28 57.63 4.86 -41.50
CA GLU A 28 56.75 6.01 -41.33
C GLU A 28 55.27 5.61 -41.52
N LYS A 29 54.96 4.80 -42.54
CA LYS A 29 53.62 4.24 -42.76
C LYS A 29 53.15 3.38 -41.59
N ARG A 30 54.04 2.53 -41.05
CA ARG A 30 53.73 1.72 -39.85
C ARG A 30 53.53 2.58 -38.61
N GLN A 31 54.32 3.64 -38.46
CA GLN A 31 54.18 4.58 -37.36
C GLN A 31 52.80 5.26 -37.42
N VAL A 32 52.38 5.76 -38.58
CA VAL A 32 51.03 6.32 -38.76
C VAL A 32 49.93 5.30 -38.43
N GLN A 33 50.09 4.03 -38.84
CA GLN A 33 49.11 2.99 -38.47
C GLN A 33 49.07 2.72 -36.96
N VAL A 34 50.23 2.69 -36.29
CA VAL A 34 50.33 2.55 -34.84
C VAL A 34 49.65 3.73 -34.15
N ASP A 35 49.89 4.96 -34.62
CA ASP A 35 49.29 6.17 -34.05
C ASP A 35 47.76 6.16 -34.20
N VAL A 36 47.24 5.74 -35.36
CA VAL A 36 45.79 5.57 -35.58
C VAL A 36 45.20 4.48 -34.68
N LEU A 37 45.88 3.35 -34.53
CA LEU A 37 45.43 2.29 -33.63
C LEU A 37 45.45 2.73 -32.17
N GLN A 38 46.47 3.47 -31.76
CA GLN A 38 46.58 4.01 -30.40
C GLN A 38 45.47 5.03 -30.11
N ALA A 39 45.10 5.87 -31.08
CA ALA A 39 43.96 6.76 -30.97
C ALA A 39 42.63 5.99 -30.81
N LYS A 40 42.40 4.95 -31.62
CA LYS A 40 41.20 4.10 -31.50
C LYS A 40 41.12 3.36 -30.16
N ILE A 41 42.26 2.87 -29.65
CA ILE A 41 42.32 2.23 -28.32
C ILE A 41 41.94 3.23 -27.24
N MET A 42 42.43 4.47 -27.33
CA MET A 42 42.10 5.53 -26.37
C MET A 42 40.61 5.91 -26.41
N GLU A 43 40.02 6.00 -27.59
CA GLU A 43 38.59 6.25 -27.78
C GLU A 43 37.73 5.13 -27.17
N VAL A 44 38.00 3.86 -27.53
CA VAL A 44 37.26 2.72 -26.99
C VAL A 44 37.38 2.64 -25.47
N LYS A 45 38.57 2.92 -24.93
CA LYS A 45 38.79 2.95 -23.48
C LYS A 45 37.92 4.01 -22.81
N ALA A 46 37.87 5.23 -23.37
CA ALA A 46 37.01 6.29 -22.86
C ALA A 46 35.51 5.93 -22.95
N CYS A 47 35.07 5.26 -24.03
CA CYS A 47 33.70 4.77 -24.17
C CYS A 47 33.34 3.72 -23.10
N ILE A 48 34.25 2.78 -22.81
CA ILE A 48 34.03 1.74 -21.80
C ILE A 48 33.94 2.36 -20.40
N GLU A 49 34.88 3.25 -20.04
CA GLU A 49 34.90 3.91 -18.74
C GLU A 49 33.65 4.78 -18.51
N GLY A 50 33.22 5.52 -19.55
CA GLY A 50 31.98 6.31 -19.49
C GLY A 50 30.73 5.45 -19.34
N SER A 51 30.66 4.32 -20.07
CA SER A 51 29.54 3.38 -19.98
C SER A 51 29.44 2.70 -18.62
N GLU A 52 30.57 2.36 -18.00
CA GLU A 52 30.61 1.71 -16.69
C GLU A 52 30.08 2.66 -15.61
N GLU A 53 30.50 3.92 -15.63
CA GLU A 53 30.07 4.92 -14.65
C GLU A 53 28.56 5.22 -14.73
N GLU A 54 28.00 5.28 -15.93
CA GLU A 54 26.54 5.47 -16.09
C GLU A 54 25.75 4.26 -15.55
N SER A 55 26.19 3.04 -15.88
CA SER A 55 25.54 1.81 -15.40
C SER A 55 25.55 1.69 -13.86
N LYS A 56 26.62 2.18 -13.20
CA LYS A 56 26.70 2.22 -11.73
C LYS A 56 25.69 3.19 -11.14
N LYS A 57 25.51 4.37 -11.73
CA LYS A 57 24.51 5.36 -11.27
C LYS A 57 23.09 4.84 -11.43
N GLU A 58 22.77 4.21 -12.56
CA GLU A 58 21.46 3.60 -12.79
C GLU A 58 21.16 2.49 -11.77
N LEU A 59 22.14 1.62 -11.50
CA LEU A 59 22.01 0.56 -10.50
C LEU A 59 21.75 1.15 -9.10
N ASP A 60 22.44 2.23 -8.74
CA ASP A 60 22.31 2.87 -7.44
C ASP A 60 20.92 3.52 -7.26
N VAL A 61 20.39 4.14 -8.31
CA VAL A 61 18.99 4.64 -8.35
C VAL A 61 18.00 3.48 -8.16
N LEU A 62 18.13 2.40 -8.94
CA LEU A 62 17.25 1.24 -8.85
C LEU A 62 17.29 0.61 -7.45
N TRP A 63 18.48 0.48 -6.86
CA TRP A 63 18.64 -0.05 -5.52
C TRP A 63 17.90 0.80 -4.47
N ARG A 64 18.01 2.13 -4.55
CA ARG A 64 17.30 3.06 -3.67
C ARG A 64 15.78 2.96 -3.83
N ARG A 65 15.28 2.84 -5.06
CA ARG A 65 13.84 2.63 -5.36
C ARG A 65 13.33 1.31 -4.80
N VAL A 66 14.05 0.22 -5.03
CA VAL A 66 13.69 -1.13 -4.54
C VAL A 66 13.65 -1.13 -3.02
N LYS A 67 14.65 -0.53 -2.37
CA LYS A 67 14.71 -0.46 -0.91
C LYS A 67 13.54 0.33 -0.34
N THR A 68 13.23 1.48 -0.92
CA THR A 68 12.08 2.32 -0.52
C THR A 68 10.76 1.57 -0.70
N THR A 69 10.56 0.93 -1.86
CA THR A 69 9.36 0.14 -2.16
C THR A 69 9.21 -1.02 -1.18
N ALA A 70 10.30 -1.73 -0.86
CA ALA A 70 10.29 -2.84 0.09
C ALA A 70 9.88 -2.37 1.50
N THR A 71 10.38 -1.21 1.95
CA THR A 71 9.99 -0.62 3.24
C THR A 71 8.50 -0.25 3.26
N LEU A 72 8.00 0.39 2.20
CA LEU A 72 6.60 0.78 2.07
C LEU A 72 5.63 -0.41 2.01
N LEU A 73 6.01 -1.46 1.27
CA LEU A 73 5.25 -2.71 1.23
C LEU A 73 5.23 -3.41 2.60
N THR A 74 6.36 -3.38 3.31
CA THR A 74 6.42 -3.90 4.69
C THR A 74 5.50 -3.12 5.62
N TYR A 75 5.47 -1.79 5.50
CA TYR A 75 4.54 -0.94 6.24
C TYR A 75 3.08 -1.32 5.95
N LEU A 76 2.67 -1.38 4.68
CA LEU A 76 1.30 -1.76 4.30
C LEU A 76 0.93 -3.14 4.83
N LYS A 77 1.85 -4.10 4.73
CA LYS A 77 1.64 -5.45 5.27
C LYS A 77 1.45 -5.44 6.78
N SER A 78 2.23 -4.65 7.51
CA SER A 78 2.09 -4.46 8.96
C SER A 78 0.74 -3.81 9.29
N LYS A 79 0.38 -2.74 8.58
CA LYS A 79 -0.87 -2.01 8.78
C LYS A 79 -2.10 -2.87 8.50
N ALA A 80 -2.07 -3.68 7.43
CA ALA A 80 -3.12 -4.64 7.14
C ALA A 80 -3.29 -5.68 8.25
N ARG A 81 -2.19 -6.22 8.81
CA ARG A 81 -2.25 -7.16 9.95
C ARG A 81 -2.89 -6.53 11.18
N VAL A 82 -2.53 -5.28 11.48
CA VAL A 82 -3.12 -4.49 12.56
C VAL A 82 -4.63 -4.33 12.38
N MET A 83 -5.06 -4.03 11.15
CA MET A 83 -6.47 -3.76 10.82
C MET A 83 -7.38 -4.98 10.84
N VAL A 84 -6.84 -6.21 10.80
CA VAL A 84 -7.61 -7.46 10.89
C VAL A 84 -7.98 -7.81 12.34
N VAL A 85 -7.26 -7.26 13.34
CA VAL A 85 -7.52 -7.53 14.76
C VAL A 85 -8.41 -6.42 15.32
N PRO A 86 -9.68 -6.69 15.71
CA PRO A 86 -10.64 -5.63 16.06
C PRO A 86 -10.13 -4.62 17.10
N ASP A 87 -9.62 -5.09 18.25
CA ASP A 87 -9.11 -4.21 19.32
C ASP A 87 -7.96 -3.32 18.87
N LEU A 88 -7.12 -3.84 17.98
CA LEU A 88 -5.96 -3.13 17.45
C LEU A 88 -6.37 -2.18 16.33
N ALA A 89 -7.33 -2.57 15.51
CA ALA A 89 -7.95 -1.76 14.48
C ALA A 89 -8.65 -0.55 15.10
N HIS A 90 -9.36 -0.73 16.22
CA HIS A 90 -9.96 0.37 16.97
C HIS A 90 -8.90 1.38 17.39
N LYS A 91 -7.84 0.94 18.07
CA LYS A 91 -6.74 1.81 18.50
C LYS A 91 -6.03 2.49 17.32
N SER A 92 -5.79 1.75 16.24
CA SER A 92 -5.11 2.24 15.02
C SER A 92 -5.92 3.31 14.29
N CYS A 93 -7.25 3.17 14.25
CA CYS A 93 -8.16 4.15 13.67
C CYS A 93 -8.56 5.26 14.67
N GLY A 94 -7.95 5.27 15.87
CA GLY A 94 -8.26 6.18 16.96
C GLY A 94 -9.68 6.06 17.51
N ILE A 95 -10.34 4.93 17.29
CA ILE A 95 -11.67 4.61 17.79
C ILE A 95 -11.56 4.21 19.27
N LYS A 96 -12.41 4.82 20.10
CA LYS A 96 -12.47 4.57 21.55
C LYS A 96 -13.91 4.35 21.97
N GLU A 97 -14.11 3.60 23.03
CA GLU A 97 -15.42 3.48 23.68
C GLU A 97 -15.54 4.55 24.75
N LEU A 98 -16.57 5.38 24.66
CA LEU A 98 -16.90 6.41 25.63
C LEU A 98 -18.18 6.02 26.37
N GLU A 99 -18.14 6.07 27.70
CA GLU A 99 -19.26 5.67 28.55
C GLU A 99 -20.53 6.48 28.22
N GLY A 100 -21.64 5.77 28.01
CA GLY A 100 -22.95 6.35 27.65
C GLY A 100 -23.10 6.79 26.19
N VAL A 101 -22.00 6.98 25.45
CA VAL A 101 -22.01 7.41 24.04
C VAL A 101 -21.69 6.25 23.08
N GLY A 102 -20.95 5.26 23.54
CA GLY A 102 -20.49 4.11 22.73
C GLY A 102 -19.20 4.43 21.99
N LEU A 103 -19.00 3.83 20.81
CA LEU A 103 -17.79 4.04 20.02
C LEU A 103 -17.76 5.46 19.40
N VAL A 104 -16.61 6.12 19.55
CA VAL A 104 -16.30 7.45 18.99
C VAL A 104 -15.01 7.38 18.18
N ASP A 105 -14.89 8.22 17.14
CA ASP A 105 -13.65 8.33 16.35
C ASP A 105 -12.56 9.17 17.05
N LYS A 106 -11.44 9.39 16.35
CA LYS A 106 -10.31 10.18 16.84
C LYS A 106 -10.65 11.67 17.04
N GLU A 107 -11.63 12.19 16.29
CA GLU A 107 -12.20 13.53 16.45
C GLU A 107 -13.27 13.60 17.57
N GLY A 108 -13.69 12.47 18.13
CA GLY A 108 -14.74 12.35 19.14
C GLY A 108 -16.15 12.25 18.57
N THR A 109 -16.31 12.06 17.26
CA THR A 109 -17.60 11.88 16.59
C THR A 109 -18.15 10.49 16.92
N PRO A 110 -19.38 10.38 17.44
CA PRO A 110 -20.00 9.08 17.73
C PRO A 110 -20.34 8.32 16.43
N LEU A 111 -20.48 6.99 16.53
CA LEU A 111 -20.86 6.12 15.40
C LEU A 111 -22.07 6.62 14.61
N SER A 112 -23.06 7.20 15.27
CA SER A 112 -24.27 7.73 14.63
C SER A 112 -24.00 8.92 13.69
N GLY A 113 -22.92 9.66 13.93
CA GLY A 113 -22.47 10.78 13.12
C GLY A 113 -21.51 10.39 12.00
N TRP A 114 -21.13 9.11 11.89
CA TRP A 114 -20.22 8.66 10.86
C TRP A 114 -20.89 8.67 9.48
N SER A 115 -20.16 9.17 8.48
CA SER A 115 -20.65 9.20 7.10
C SER A 115 -20.84 7.78 6.56
N ARG A 116 -22.06 7.50 6.06
CA ARG A 116 -22.36 6.24 5.34
C ARG A 116 -21.80 6.23 3.92
N SER A 117 -21.55 7.39 3.30
CA SER A 117 -20.96 7.52 1.97
C SER A 117 -19.43 7.62 2.03
N VAL A 118 -18.73 7.11 1.00
CA VAL A 118 -17.28 7.36 0.90
C VAL A 118 -17.12 8.71 0.23
N ASP A 119 -16.63 9.70 0.95
CA ASP A 119 -16.05 10.86 0.27
C ASP A 119 -14.55 10.61 0.12
N LEU A 120 -14.19 10.07 -1.05
CA LEU A 120 -12.79 9.79 -1.41
C LEU A 120 -12.01 11.10 -1.67
N SER A 121 -12.65 12.27 -1.65
CA SER A 121 -12.00 13.56 -1.94
C SER A 121 -11.17 14.11 -0.77
N SER A 122 -11.36 13.63 0.46
CA SER A 122 -10.68 14.16 1.66
C SER A 122 -9.30 13.55 1.96
N PHE A 123 -8.81 12.63 1.12
CA PHE A 123 -7.56 11.90 1.37
C PHE A 123 -6.28 12.73 1.20
N ASP A 124 -6.39 14.01 0.85
CA ASP A 124 -5.28 14.97 0.88
C ASP A 124 -4.87 15.39 2.30
N CYS A 125 -5.54 14.89 3.35
CA CYS A 125 -5.14 15.18 4.72
C CYS A 125 -3.86 14.40 5.11
N LEU A 126 -2.81 15.18 5.34
CA LEU A 126 -1.43 14.81 5.61
C LEU A 126 -1.30 14.40 7.10
N ASP A 127 -1.01 13.13 7.39
CA ASP A 127 -0.47 12.73 8.70
C ASP A 127 1.05 12.88 8.61
N ASP A 128 1.50 14.11 8.88
CA ASP A 128 2.86 14.58 8.65
C ASP A 128 3.87 13.85 9.55
N GLU A 129 3.49 13.33 10.71
CA GLU A 129 4.47 12.91 11.70
C GLU A 129 5.24 11.60 11.36
N THR A 130 4.70 10.71 10.51
CA THR A 130 5.34 9.41 10.22
C THR A 130 6.22 9.42 8.97
N TRP A 131 5.92 10.27 7.98
CA TRP A 131 6.53 10.18 6.64
C TRP A 131 7.74 11.08 6.43
N ILE A 132 7.89 12.14 7.23
CA ILE A 132 9.01 13.08 7.06
C ILE A 132 10.37 12.43 7.41
N GLY A 133 10.38 11.23 8.00
CA GLY A 133 11.61 10.45 8.22
C GLY A 133 12.20 9.86 6.93
N ILE A 134 11.37 9.48 5.95
CA ILE A 134 11.83 8.83 4.70
C ILE A 134 12.30 9.90 3.70
N SER A 135 11.63 11.06 3.68
CA SER A 135 11.97 12.20 2.81
C SER A 135 13.28 12.90 3.19
N ARG A 136 13.65 12.94 4.49
CA ARG A 136 14.76 13.79 4.98
C ARG A 136 16.16 13.19 4.83
N HIS A 137 16.30 11.90 4.53
CA HIS A 137 17.62 11.26 4.37
C HIS A 137 18.19 11.29 2.93
N GLN A 138 17.52 11.99 2.02
CA GLN A 138 17.77 11.92 0.59
C GLN A 138 18.65 13.09 0.11
N GLY A 139 19.95 12.99 0.41
CA GLY A 139 20.97 13.82 -0.23
C GLY A 139 21.05 13.56 -1.73
N SER A 140 21.02 14.65 -2.52
CA SER A 140 21.12 14.71 -3.99
C SER A 140 20.32 13.66 -4.77
N LEU A 141 19.02 13.51 -4.46
CA LEU A 141 18.16 12.76 -5.36
C LEU A 141 18.11 13.44 -6.73
N ASP A 142 18.33 12.65 -7.77
CA ASP A 142 17.90 12.97 -9.12
C ASP A 142 16.40 13.32 -9.10
N GLU A 143 16.01 14.37 -9.81
CA GLU A 143 14.65 14.94 -9.81
C GLU A 143 13.58 13.88 -10.15
N LYS A 144 13.94 12.89 -10.98
CA LYS A 144 13.07 11.77 -11.36
C LYS A 144 12.84 10.76 -10.23
N ASP A 145 13.80 10.59 -9.33
CA ASP A 145 13.68 9.64 -8.22
C ASP A 145 12.84 10.21 -7.07
N GLY A 146 12.93 11.52 -6.83
CA GLY A 146 12.04 12.23 -5.92
C GLY A 146 10.57 12.14 -6.32
N ALA A 147 10.27 12.36 -7.61
CA ALA A 147 8.90 12.26 -8.13
C ALA A 147 8.31 10.84 -7.96
N TYR A 148 9.07 9.80 -8.35
CA TYR A 148 8.66 8.40 -8.19
C TYR A 148 8.35 8.03 -6.73
N ILE A 149 9.25 8.41 -5.81
CA ILE A 149 9.07 8.10 -4.38
C ILE A 149 7.86 8.87 -3.81
N GLY A 150 7.68 10.13 -4.22
CA GLY A 150 6.52 10.94 -3.83
C GLY A 150 5.20 10.31 -4.26
N GLU A 151 5.09 9.84 -5.51
CA GLU A 151 3.91 9.13 -6.02
C GLU A 151 3.66 7.80 -5.27
N LEU A 152 4.72 7.09 -4.93
CA LEU A 152 4.61 5.82 -4.20
C LEU A 152 4.11 6.04 -2.77
N ILE A 153 4.60 7.07 -2.08
CA ILE A 153 4.11 7.45 -0.74
C ILE A 153 2.63 7.86 -0.81
N LYS A 154 2.23 8.69 -1.79
CA LYS A 154 0.83 9.04 -2.02
C LYS A 154 -0.05 7.79 -2.22
N SER A 155 0.43 6.84 -3.02
CA SER A 155 -0.28 5.58 -3.26
C SER A 155 -0.46 4.76 -1.99
N VAL A 156 0.58 4.65 -1.16
CA VAL A 156 0.54 3.96 0.14
C VAL A 156 -0.42 4.64 1.10
N GLN A 157 -0.46 5.97 1.12
CA GLN A 157 -1.37 6.75 1.95
C GLN A 157 -2.83 6.56 1.50
N MET A 158 -3.11 6.62 0.20
CA MET A 158 -4.45 6.33 -0.33
C MET A 158 -4.94 4.93 0.08
N VAL A 159 -4.09 3.90 -0.09
CA VAL A 159 -4.44 2.53 0.32
C VAL A 159 -4.70 2.48 1.82
N THR A 160 -3.85 3.12 2.61
CA THR A 160 -3.98 3.18 4.07
C THR A 160 -5.29 3.82 4.51
N ASN A 161 -5.66 4.94 3.88
CA ASN A 161 -6.89 5.66 4.21
C ASN A 161 -8.13 4.87 3.78
N VAL A 162 -8.10 4.22 2.61
CA VAL A 162 -9.18 3.32 2.17
C VAL A 162 -9.35 2.17 3.16
N MET A 163 -8.26 1.57 3.63
CA MET A 163 -8.32 0.53 4.64
C MET A 163 -8.97 1.03 5.95
N GLU A 164 -8.64 2.23 6.41
CA GLU A 164 -9.26 2.84 7.60
C GLU A 164 -10.77 3.04 7.43
N VAL A 165 -11.19 3.57 6.28
CA VAL A 165 -12.62 3.78 5.96
C VAL A 165 -13.37 2.45 5.93
N LEU A 166 -12.77 1.41 5.33
CA LEU A 166 -13.38 0.07 5.30
C LEU A 166 -13.53 -0.51 6.71
N VAL A 167 -12.51 -0.38 7.56
CA VAL A 167 -12.58 -0.81 8.97
C VAL A 167 -13.71 -0.09 9.71
N LYS A 168 -13.80 1.25 9.61
CA LYS A 168 -14.88 2.02 10.24
C LYS A 168 -16.27 1.54 9.79
N ARG A 169 -16.44 1.15 8.53
CA ARG A 169 -17.70 0.60 8.02
C ARG A 169 -18.04 -0.77 8.52
N VAL A 170 -17.05 -1.66 8.59
CA VAL A 170 -17.24 -2.99 9.16
C VAL A 170 -17.73 -2.84 10.60
N ILE A 171 -17.11 -1.96 11.39
CA ILE A 171 -17.53 -1.67 12.77
C ILE A 171 -18.97 -1.14 12.83
N MET A 172 -19.36 -0.22 11.93
CA MET A 172 -20.76 0.26 11.86
C MET A 172 -21.74 -0.88 11.55
N ALA A 173 -21.43 -1.71 10.56
CA ALA A 173 -22.30 -2.83 10.16
C ALA A 173 -22.38 -3.90 11.26
N GLU A 174 -21.27 -4.22 11.92
CA GLU A 174 -21.24 -5.12 13.08
C GLU A 174 -22.06 -4.57 14.24
N SER A 175 -21.93 -3.29 14.56
CA SER A 175 -22.69 -2.63 15.62
C SER A 175 -24.19 -2.62 15.31
N GLU A 176 -24.57 -2.31 14.07
CA GLU A 176 -25.97 -2.31 13.62
C GLU A 176 -26.58 -3.71 13.66
N THR A 177 -25.85 -4.73 13.18
CA THR A 177 -26.32 -6.11 13.22
C THR A 177 -26.43 -6.66 14.63
N ALA A 178 -25.51 -6.30 15.54
CA ALA A 178 -25.58 -6.65 16.95
C ALA A 178 -26.81 -6.02 17.63
N LEU A 179 -27.03 -4.71 17.41
CA LEU A 179 -28.21 -3.99 17.92
C LEU A 179 -29.51 -4.61 17.41
N GLU A 180 -29.59 -4.92 16.12
CA GLU A 180 -30.77 -5.51 15.52
C GLU A 180 -31.04 -6.93 16.04
N LYS A 181 -29.99 -7.71 16.31
CA LYS A 181 -30.12 -9.03 16.95
C LYS A 181 -30.70 -8.91 18.36
N GLU A 182 -30.22 -7.95 19.16
CA GLU A 182 -30.72 -7.69 20.50
C GLU A 182 -32.20 -7.25 20.49
N LYS A 183 -32.58 -6.39 19.54
CA LYS A 183 -34.00 -6.00 19.35
C LYS A 183 -34.88 -7.21 19.04
N ARG A 184 -34.43 -8.12 18.17
CA ARG A 184 -35.17 -9.35 17.85
C ARG A 184 -35.31 -10.28 19.04
N GLN A 185 -34.23 -10.43 19.83
CA GLN A 185 -34.24 -11.19 21.07
C GLN A 185 -35.32 -10.65 22.03
N ARG A 186 -35.30 -9.34 22.29
CA ARG A 186 -36.30 -8.68 23.16
C ARG A 186 -37.72 -8.79 22.61
N ALA A 187 -37.90 -8.69 21.30
CA ALA A 187 -39.21 -8.85 20.68
C ALA A 187 -39.77 -10.27 20.87
N ALA A 188 -38.93 -11.31 20.73
CA ALA A 188 -39.32 -12.69 20.95
C ALA A 188 -39.68 -12.98 22.42
N GLU A 189 -38.92 -12.42 23.36
CA GLU A 189 -39.22 -12.50 24.80
C GLU A 189 -40.57 -11.85 25.12
N ASN A 190 -40.81 -10.64 24.61
CA ASN A 190 -42.09 -9.94 24.78
C ASN A 190 -43.27 -10.72 24.17
N GLU A 191 -43.10 -11.37 23.02
CA GLU A 191 -44.14 -12.18 22.39
C GLU A 191 -44.48 -13.43 23.23
N GLN A 192 -43.47 -14.07 23.81
CA GLN A 192 -43.66 -15.20 24.73
C GLN A 192 -44.42 -14.76 25.99
N GLU A 193 -44.05 -13.63 26.59
CA GLU A 193 -44.75 -13.08 27.76
C GLU A 193 -46.20 -12.73 27.42
N LEU A 194 -46.44 -12.09 26.27
CA LEU A 194 -47.78 -11.75 25.81
C LEU A 194 -48.65 -13.00 25.62
N SER A 195 -48.08 -14.07 25.05
CA SER A 195 -48.77 -15.37 24.89
C SER A 195 -49.13 -15.99 26.24
N ARG A 196 -48.20 -15.94 27.22
CA ARG A 196 -48.44 -16.42 28.58
C ARG A 196 -49.55 -15.63 29.27
N VAL A 197 -49.48 -14.30 29.26
CA VAL A 197 -50.51 -13.43 29.86
C VAL A 197 -51.88 -13.68 29.23
N LYS A 198 -51.92 -13.90 27.90
CA LYS A 198 -53.16 -14.23 27.20
C LYS A 198 -53.76 -15.57 27.66
N GLN A 199 -52.95 -16.60 27.86
CA GLN A 199 -53.41 -17.90 28.38
C GLN A 199 -53.94 -17.78 29.82
N GLU A 200 -53.24 -17.02 30.68
CA GLU A 200 -53.68 -16.75 32.04
C GLU A 200 -55.02 -15.98 32.06
N PHE A 201 -55.18 -15.01 31.16
CA PHE A 201 -56.42 -14.24 31.02
C PHE A 201 -57.61 -15.09 30.56
N GLU A 202 -57.43 -15.95 29.54
CA GLU A 202 -58.50 -16.87 29.11
C GLU A 202 -58.87 -17.87 30.20
N SER A 203 -57.88 -18.35 30.97
CA SER A 203 -58.13 -19.23 32.11
C SER A 203 -58.97 -18.53 33.18
N LEU A 204 -58.58 -17.31 33.57
CA LEU A 204 -59.31 -16.51 34.56
C LEU A 204 -60.74 -16.18 34.08
N LYS A 205 -60.90 -15.85 32.80
CA LYS A 205 -62.21 -15.59 32.19
C LYS A 205 -63.13 -16.82 32.27
N SER A 206 -62.61 -18.01 31.96
CA SER A 206 -63.38 -19.26 32.06
C SER A 206 -63.81 -19.56 33.50
N TYR A 207 -62.92 -19.29 34.47
CA TYR A 207 -63.19 -19.44 35.89
C TYR A 207 -64.32 -18.51 36.37
N LEU A 208 -64.24 -17.22 36.02
CA LEU A 208 -65.28 -16.23 36.36
C LEU A 208 -66.63 -16.55 35.75
N GLU A 209 -66.67 -17.01 34.49
CA GLU A 209 -67.91 -17.44 33.84
C GLU A 209 -68.52 -18.67 34.53
N GLY A 210 -67.67 -19.59 34.98
CA GLY A 210 -68.07 -20.74 35.82
C GLY A 210 -68.69 -20.30 37.14
N GLU A 211 -68.01 -19.41 37.89
CA GLU A 211 -68.53 -18.86 39.15
C GLU A 211 -69.86 -18.11 38.96
N LYS A 212 -69.98 -17.32 37.90
CA LYS A 212 -71.21 -16.58 37.57
C LYS A 212 -72.38 -17.54 37.37
N LYS A 213 -72.21 -18.58 36.54
CA LYS A 213 -73.24 -19.60 36.31
C LYS A 213 -73.63 -20.34 37.59
N GLN A 214 -72.64 -20.63 38.46
CA GLN A 214 -72.90 -21.28 39.74
C GLN A 214 -73.74 -20.39 40.67
N LYS A 215 -73.41 -19.10 40.76
CA LYS A 215 -74.19 -18.13 41.55
C LYS A 215 -75.60 -17.95 40.99
N GLU A 216 -75.77 -17.85 39.66
CA GLU A 216 -77.09 -17.77 39.02
C GLU A 216 -77.95 -19.00 39.32
N ALA A 217 -77.37 -20.21 39.22
CA ALA A 217 -78.05 -21.45 39.55
C ALA A 217 -78.45 -21.52 41.04
N GLU A 218 -77.61 -21.00 41.95
CA GLU A 218 -77.91 -20.94 43.37
C GLU A 218 -79.07 -19.97 43.67
N VAL A 219 -79.07 -18.79 43.04
CA VAL A 219 -80.16 -17.80 43.16
C VAL A 219 -81.48 -18.38 42.62
N GLN A 220 -81.47 -19.04 41.47
CA GLN A 220 -82.66 -19.71 40.92
C GLN A 220 -83.18 -20.82 41.85
N LYS A 221 -82.28 -21.61 42.45
CA LYS A 221 -82.68 -22.63 43.44
C LYS A 221 -83.33 -22.01 44.68
N ARG A 222 -82.86 -20.85 45.14
CA ARG A 222 -83.48 -20.13 46.27
C ARG A 222 -84.87 -19.61 45.91
N MET A 223 -85.05 -19.00 44.74
CA MET A 223 -86.36 -18.49 44.29
C MET A 223 -87.43 -19.59 44.16
N LYS A 224 -87.06 -20.83 43.80
CA LYS A 224 -88.01 -21.95 43.71
C LYS A 224 -88.44 -22.52 45.07
N ARG A 225 -87.78 -22.13 46.16
CA ARG A 225 -88.07 -22.61 47.52
C ARG A 225 -88.92 -21.64 48.36
N THR A 226 -89.06 -20.40 47.89
CA THR A 226 -89.95 -19.35 48.42
C THR A 226 -91.25 -19.33 47.63
#